data_AF-A0A8C6HCF9-F1
#
_entry.id   AF-A0A8C6HCF9-F1
#
_cell.length_a   1.000
_cell.length_b   1.000
_cell.length_c   1.000
_cell.angle_alpha   90.00
_cell.angle_beta   90.00
_cell.angle_gamma   90.00
#
_symmetry.space_group_name_H-M   'P 1'
#
loop_
_entity.id
_entity.type
_entity.pdbx_description
1 polymer ?
#
loop_
_entity_poly.entity_id
_entity_poly.type
_entity_poly.pdbx_seq_one_letter_code
_entity_poly.pdbx_strand_id
1 'polypeptide(L)'
;MEPLPGWGSSPWSQAPTDNTFRLVPCVFLLNLLQRISAQPSCRQEEFPVGDECCPMCNPGYHVKQVCSEHTGTVCAPCPPQTYTAHANGLSKCLPCGVCDPDMGLLTWQECSSWKDTVCRCIPGYFCDNQDGSHCSTCLRHTTCPPGQRVEKRGTHNQDTVCADCLTGTFSLGGTQEECLPWTNCSAFQQEVTRGTSSTDTTCSSRVVYYVVSILSALVIVGAGIAGFLIYTRRHQHTSSVAKELEPFQEQQENTIRFPVTEVGFAETEETASN
;
A
#
# COMPACT_ATOMS: atom_id res chain seq x y z
N MET A 1 -46.22 101.77 -7.22
CA MET A 1 -46.85 101.91 -5.89
C MET A 1 -46.76 100.57 -5.19
N GLU A 2 -46.12 100.54 -4.02
CA GLU A 2 -46.29 99.45 -3.05
C GLU A 2 -47.68 99.54 -2.40
N PRO A 3 -48.17 98.43 -1.81
CA PRO A 3 -48.21 98.41 -0.34
C PRO A 3 -47.87 97.03 0.31
N LEU A 4 -47.56 97.10 1.61
CA LEU A 4 -47.41 96.00 2.59
C LEU A 4 -48.54 96.10 3.65
N PRO A 5 -48.69 95.19 4.65
CA PRO A 5 -48.35 93.75 4.76
C PRO A 5 -49.54 92.87 5.26
N GLY A 6 -49.36 91.55 5.40
CA GLY A 6 -50.28 90.68 6.20
C GLY A 6 -50.12 89.16 5.98
N TRP A 7 -50.09 88.36 7.05
CA TRP A 7 -49.82 86.90 7.04
C TRP A 7 -51.04 85.99 6.72
N GLY A 8 -50.77 84.76 6.25
CA GLY A 8 -51.78 83.68 6.17
C GLY A 8 -51.29 82.33 5.61
N SER A 9 -50.64 81.51 6.45
CA SER A 9 -50.50 80.02 6.41
C SER A 9 -50.66 79.21 5.10
N SER A 10 -49.62 78.42 4.76
CA SER A 10 -49.65 77.29 3.80
C SER A 10 -49.90 75.93 4.50
N PRO A 11 -50.14 74.80 3.80
CA PRO A 11 -51.25 73.91 4.18
C PRO A 11 -50.83 72.61 4.86
N TRP A 12 -51.61 72.18 5.86
CA TRP A 12 -51.51 70.85 6.45
C TRP A 12 -52.25 69.81 5.60
N SER A 13 -51.55 69.20 4.64
CA SER A 13 -51.99 67.95 4.01
C SER A 13 -51.91 66.81 5.04
N GLN A 14 -53.05 66.18 5.34
CA GLN A 14 -53.15 65.09 6.31
C GLN A 14 -52.42 63.83 5.80
N ALA A 15 -51.33 63.45 6.48
CA ALA A 15 -50.68 62.17 6.23
C ALA A 15 -51.48 61.02 6.88
N PRO A 16 -51.63 59.86 6.22
CA PRO A 16 -52.33 58.71 6.79
C PRO A 16 -51.56 58.14 8.00
N THR A 17 -52.30 57.71 9.03
CA THR A 17 -51.73 57.32 10.33
C THR A 17 -50.89 56.05 10.26
N ASP A 18 -49.60 56.17 10.58
CA ASP A 18 -48.53 55.15 10.55
C ASP A 18 -48.64 54.06 11.66
N ASN A 19 -49.83 53.49 11.85
CA ASN A 19 -50.06 52.42 12.83
C ASN A 19 -50.44 51.07 12.19
N THR A 20 -51.04 51.05 11.01
CA THR A 20 -51.48 49.79 10.36
C THR A 20 -50.32 48.97 9.78
N PHE A 21 -49.27 49.61 9.24
CA PHE A 21 -48.14 48.90 8.61
C PHE A 21 -47.21 48.19 9.59
N ARG A 22 -47.18 48.57 10.87
CA ARG A 22 -46.40 47.84 11.90
C ARG A 22 -47.15 46.67 12.53
N LEU A 23 -48.49 46.72 12.54
CA LEU A 23 -49.31 45.64 13.11
C LEU A 23 -49.35 44.40 12.23
N VAL A 24 -49.37 44.55 10.90
CA VAL A 24 -49.38 43.41 9.95
C VAL A 24 -48.19 42.46 10.13
N PRO A 25 -46.90 42.91 10.10
CA PRO A 25 -45.77 42.01 10.32
C PRO A 25 -45.74 41.45 11.76
N CYS A 26 -46.20 42.20 12.77
CA CYS A 26 -46.34 41.66 14.13
C CYS A 26 -47.38 40.53 14.20
N VAL A 27 -48.53 40.66 13.56
CA VAL A 27 -49.56 39.60 13.52
C VAL A 27 -49.06 38.39 12.73
N PHE A 28 -48.31 38.59 11.64
CA PHE A 28 -47.64 37.48 10.93
C PHE A 28 -46.60 36.78 11.81
N LEU A 29 -45.73 37.52 12.51
CA LEU A 29 -44.72 36.95 13.41
C LEU A 29 -45.37 36.21 14.61
N LEU A 30 -46.45 36.73 15.18
CA LEU A 30 -47.21 36.05 16.24
C LEU A 30 -47.90 34.78 15.72
N ASN A 31 -48.44 34.78 14.51
CA ASN A 31 -48.96 33.57 13.86
C ASN A 31 -47.86 32.55 13.54
N LEU A 32 -46.65 33.00 13.17
CA LEU A 32 -45.48 32.13 12.98
C LEU A 32 -45.03 31.48 14.30
N LEU A 33 -45.04 32.22 15.40
CA LEU A 33 -44.72 31.68 16.74
C LEU A 33 -45.76 30.66 17.24
N GLN A 34 -47.04 30.82 16.88
CA GLN A 34 -48.10 29.84 17.17
C GLN A 34 -48.05 28.56 16.31
N ARG A 35 -47.16 28.47 15.32
CA ARG A 35 -46.97 27.27 14.47
C ARG A 35 -45.83 26.36 14.95
N ILE A 36 -45.12 26.73 16.02
CA ILE A 36 -44.17 25.84 16.67
C ILE A 36 -44.98 24.82 17.47
N SER A 37 -45.18 23.63 16.89
CA SER A 37 -45.69 22.47 17.62
C SER A 37 -44.70 22.13 18.73
N ALA A 38 -44.95 22.63 19.94
CA ALA A 38 -44.19 22.23 21.11
C ALA A 38 -44.53 20.76 21.40
N GLN A 39 -43.60 19.85 21.08
CA GLN A 39 -43.69 18.49 21.62
C GLN A 39 -43.81 18.59 23.15
N PRO A 40 -44.66 17.77 23.81
CA PRO A 40 -44.79 17.83 25.25
C PRO A 40 -43.42 17.55 25.89
N SER A 41 -43.07 18.38 26.88
CA SER A 41 -41.77 18.34 27.55
C SER A 41 -41.71 17.17 28.55
N CYS A 42 -41.72 15.95 28.03
CA CYS A 42 -41.62 14.72 28.81
C CYS A 42 -40.30 14.63 29.60
N ARG A 43 -40.30 13.87 30.68
CA ARG A 43 -39.08 13.59 31.45
C ARG A 43 -38.13 12.68 30.66
N GLN A 44 -36.89 12.58 31.12
CA GLN A 44 -35.84 11.78 30.46
C GLN A 44 -36.16 10.28 30.37
N GLU A 45 -37.06 9.78 31.24
CA GLU A 45 -37.54 8.39 31.28
C GLU A 45 -38.92 8.20 30.61
N GLU A 46 -39.43 9.23 29.91
CA GLU A 46 -40.76 9.27 29.29
C GLU A 46 -40.66 9.64 27.80
N PHE A 47 -41.59 9.13 26.99
CA PHE A 47 -41.70 9.43 25.56
C PHE A 47 -43.07 10.03 25.21
N PRO A 48 -43.15 10.95 24.23
CA PRO A 48 -44.39 11.62 23.86
C PRO A 48 -45.34 10.69 23.07
N VAL A 49 -46.62 10.71 23.43
CA VAL A 49 -47.72 10.04 22.71
C VAL A 49 -48.86 11.04 22.58
N GLY A 50 -48.92 11.74 21.44
CA GLY A 50 -49.78 12.91 21.28
C GLY A 50 -49.33 14.02 22.23
N ASP A 51 -50.25 14.49 23.07
CA ASP A 51 -49.99 15.51 24.11
C ASP A 51 -49.63 14.90 25.48
N GLU A 52 -49.64 13.57 25.61
CA GLU A 52 -49.30 12.84 26.85
C GLU A 52 -47.85 12.33 26.85
N CYS A 53 -47.32 12.05 28.04
CA CYS A 53 -45.99 11.48 28.25
C CYS A 53 -46.11 10.07 28.87
N CYS A 54 -45.66 9.06 28.14
CA CYS A 54 -45.69 7.66 28.57
C CYS A 54 -44.33 7.22 29.13
N PRO A 55 -44.26 6.40 30.20
CA PRO A 55 -43.00 5.87 30.70
C PRO A 55 -42.33 4.94 29.66
N MET A 56 -41.01 5.05 29.48
CA MET A 56 -40.25 4.24 28.53
C MET A 56 -40.13 2.77 28.94
N CYS A 57 -39.87 1.91 27.95
CA CYS A 57 -39.45 0.53 28.17
C CYS A 57 -37.95 0.44 28.41
N ASN A 58 -37.54 -0.47 29.30
CA ASN A 58 -36.13 -0.73 29.63
C ASN A 58 -35.33 -1.30 28.44
N PRO A 59 -33.98 -1.21 28.47
CA PRO A 59 -33.11 -1.94 27.54
C PRO A 59 -33.47 -3.43 27.49
N GLY A 60 -33.48 -4.03 26.30
CA GLY A 60 -33.98 -5.40 26.12
C GLY A 60 -35.47 -5.49 25.77
N TYR A 61 -36.20 -4.38 25.79
CA TYR A 61 -37.64 -4.33 25.56
C TYR A 61 -38.04 -3.21 24.58
N HIS A 62 -39.20 -3.38 23.96
CA HIS A 62 -39.90 -2.40 23.13
C HIS A 62 -41.35 -2.22 23.61
N VAL A 63 -41.99 -1.14 23.16
CA VAL A 63 -43.40 -0.86 23.40
C VAL A 63 -44.26 -1.87 22.63
N LYS A 64 -45.07 -2.64 23.35
CA LYS A 64 -46.12 -3.51 22.81
C LYS A 64 -47.46 -2.79 22.75
N GLN A 65 -47.75 -1.98 23.77
CA GLN A 65 -48.93 -1.12 23.86
C GLN A 65 -48.52 0.18 24.55
N VAL A 66 -48.90 1.31 23.97
CA VAL A 66 -48.69 2.64 24.58
C VAL A 66 -49.45 2.77 25.91
N CYS A 67 -49.06 3.73 26.73
CA CYS A 67 -49.78 4.03 27.96
C CYS A 67 -51.20 4.56 27.67
N SER A 68 -52.01 4.64 28.72
CA SER A 68 -53.29 5.35 28.74
C SER A 68 -53.43 6.10 30.06
N GLU A 69 -54.44 6.95 30.18
CA GLU A 69 -54.76 7.76 31.37
C GLU A 69 -54.66 7.00 32.71
N HIS A 70 -54.90 5.68 32.72
CA HIS A 70 -54.87 4.83 33.92
C HIS A 70 -53.92 3.64 33.84
N THR A 71 -53.16 3.46 32.76
CA THR A 71 -52.25 2.31 32.58
C THR A 71 -50.89 2.74 32.05
N GLY A 72 -49.81 2.34 32.70
CA GLY A 72 -48.46 2.51 32.16
C GLY A 72 -48.23 1.76 30.84
N THR A 73 -47.14 2.08 30.16
CA THR A 73 -46.70 1.43 28.92
C THR A 73 -46.50 -0.08 29.11
N VAL A 74 -47.04 -0.89 28.19
CA VAL A 74 -46.82 -2.34 28.21
C VAL A 74 -45.63 -2.67 27.32
N CYS A 75 -44.59 -3.23 27.94
CA CYS A 75 -43.35 -3.59 27.27
C CYS A 75 -43.30 -5.08 26.91
N ALA A 76 -42.62 -5.42 25.80
CA ALA A 76 -42.33 -6.79 25.38
C ALA A 76 -40.83 -6.95 25.10
N PRO A 77 -40.24 -8.14 25.38
CA PRO A 77 -38.81 -8.36 25.16
C PRO A 77 -38.48 -8.35 23.67
N CYS A 78 -37.27 -7.90 23.32
CA CYS A 78 -36.80 -7.94 21.95
C CYS A 78 -36.73 -9.39 21.43
N PRO A 79 -37.27 -9.68 20.23
CA PRO A 79 -37.08 -10.98 19.59
C PRO A 79 -35.60 -11.22 19.21
N PRO A 80 -35.22 -12.47 18.93
CA PRO A 80 -33.88 -12.80 18.43
C PRO A 80 -33.47 -11.94 17.23
N GLN A 81 -32.18 -11.63 17.11
CA GLN A 81 -31.60 -10.73 16.10
C GLN A 81 -32.09 -9.27 16.18
N THR A 82 -32.61 -8.83 17.33
CA THR A 82 -32.92 -7.43 17.59
C THR A 82 -32.54 -6.99 19.02
N TYR A 83 -32.32 -5.69 19.22
CA TYR A 83 -31.93 -5.12 20.51
C TYR A 83 -32.48 -3.71 20.78
N THR A 84 -32.44 -3.29 22.05
CA THR A 84 -32.55 -1.88 22.48
C THR A 84 -31.54 -1.61 23.61
N ALA A 85 -30.55 -0.75 23.36
CA ALA A 85 -29.44 -0.51 24.31
C ALA A 85 -29.81 0.42 25.48
N HIS A 86 -30.86 1.21 25.33
CA HIS A 86 -31.27 2.27 26.25
C HIS A 86 -32.78 2.22 26.52
N ALA A 87 -33.22 2.93 27.56
CA ALA A 87 -34.64 3.16 27.78
C ALA A 87 -35.25 3.83 26.53
N ASN A 88 -36.40 3.34 26.05
CA ASN A 88 -36.94 3.72 24.76
C ASN A 88 -38.48 3.66 24.68
N GLY A 89 -39.04 4.45 23.77
CA GLY A 89 -40.45 4.40 23.35
C GLY A 89 -40.68 3.72 22.01
N LEU A 90 -39.75 2.87 21.53
CA LEU A 90 -39.83 2.29 20.19
C LEU A 90 -40.91 1.21 20.12
N SER A 91 -41.69 1.19 19.05
CA SER A 91 -42.68 0.12 18.80
C SER A 91 -42.07 -1.20 18.34
N LYS A 92 -40.78 -1.21 17.97
CA LYS A 92 -39.99 -2.37 17.54
C LYS A 92 -38.54 -2.18 17.99
N CYS A 93 -37.86 -3.27 18.33
CA CYS A 93 -36.41 -3.24 18.60
C CYS A 93 -35.60 -2.98 17.32
N LEU A 94 -34.37 -2.48 17.48
CA LEU A 94 -33.42 -2.25 16.40
C LEU A 94 -32.87 -3.59 15.90
N PRO A 95 -32.62 -3.78 14.59
CA PRO A 95 -31.94 -4.97 14.09
C PRO A 95 -30.49 -5.01 14.60
N CYS A 96 -29.98 -6.19 14.92
CA CYS A 96 -28.56 -6.37 15.21
C CYS A 96 -27.70 -6.07 13.96
N GLY A 97 -26.53 -5.47 14.15
CA GLY A 97 -25.53 -5.31 13.10
C GLY A 97 -24.98 -6.66 12.60
N VAL A 98 -24.57 -6.70 11.34
CA VAL A 98 -23.95 -7.87 10.71
C VAL A 98 -22.52 -7.52 10.32
N CYS A 99 -21.54 -8.28 10.79
CA CYS A 99 -20.14 -8.09 10.47
C CYS A 99 -19.79 -8.89 9.20
N ASP A 100 -19.54 -8.20 8.10
CA ASP A 100 -19.23 -8.81 6.80
C ASP A 100 -17.71 -9.10 6.65
N PRO A 101 -17.30 -10.39 6.56
CA PRO A 101 -15.90 -10.75 6.33
C PRO A 101 -15.33 -10.22 5.00
N ASP A 102 -16.17 -10.05 3.97
CA ASP A 102 -15.74 -9.52 2.67
C ASP A 102 -15.41 -8.02 2.75
N MET A 103 -15.95 -7.31 3.74
CA MET A 103 -15.55 -5.95 4.12
C MET A 103 -14.44 -5.91 5.19
N GLY A 104 -13.83 -7.07 5.49
CA GLY A 104 -12.74 -7.19 6.48
C GLY A 104 -13.20 -7.09 7.93
N LEU A 105 -14.49 -7.30 8.21
CA LEU A 105 -15.07 -7.23 9.55
C LEU A 105 -15.32 -8.62 10.14
N LEU A 106 -15.17 -8.73 11.47
CA LEU A 106 -15.43 -9.92 12.26
C LEU A 106 -16.24 -9.55 13.51
N THR A 107 -17.19 -10.41 13.87
CA THR A 107 -17.97 -10.30 15.10
C THR A 107 -17.05 -10.45 16.31
N TRP A 108 -16.80 -9.34 17.01
CA TRP A 108 -16.04 -9.33 18.27
C TRP A 108 -16.94 -9.59 19.48
N GLN A 109 -18.18 -9.10 19.42
CA GLN A 109 -19.20 -9.34 20.43
C GLN A 109 -20.51 -9.70 19.74
N GLU A 110 -21.10 -10.81 20.16
CA GLU A 110 -22.42 -11.24 19.73
C GLU A 110 -23.53 -10.28 20.20
N CYS A 111 -24.59 -10.18 19.41
CA CYS A 111 -25.77 -9.39 19.76
C CYS A 111 -26.55 -10.04 20.92
N SER A 112 -27.28 -9.21 21.67
CA SER A 112 -28.22 -9.63 22.71
C SER A 112 -29.35 -8.62 22.80
N SER A 113 -30.47 -8.95 23.46
CA SER A 113 -31.65 -8.07 23.50
C SER A 113 -31.36 -6.63 23.95
N TRP A 114 -30.33 -6.40 24.75
CA TRP A 114 -29.91 -5.08 25.25
C TRP A 114 -28.56 -4.54 24.71
N LYS A 115 -27.92 -5.22 23.75
CA LYS A 115 -26.64 -4.79 23.16
C LYS A 115 -26.53 -5.23 21.71
N ASP A 116 -26.09 -4.32 20.84
CA ASP A 116 -25.77 -4.63 19.45
C ASP A 116 -24.64 -5.65 19.33
N THR A 117 -24.52 -6.24 18.15
CA THR A 117 -23.28 -6.81 17.64
C THR A 117 -22.17 -5.76 17.68
N VAL A 118 -20.92 -6.15 17.93
CA VAL A 118 -19.76 -5.25 17.78
C VAL A 118 -18.83 -5.81 16.71
N CYS A 119 -18.67 -5.10 15.60
CA CYS A 119 -17.78 -5.47 14.51
C CYS A 119 -16.38 -4.85 14.66
N ARG A 120 -15.34 -5.63 14.39
CA ARG A 120 -13.94 -5.18 14.38
C ARG A 120 -13.19 -5.72 13.17
N CYS A 121 -12.09 -5.08 12.82
CA CYS A 121 -11.26 -5.53 11.70
C CYS A 121 -10.65 -6.92 11.95
N ILE A 122 -10.55 -7.71 10.88
CA ILE A 122 -9.85 -9.00 10.87
C ILE A 122 -8.35 -8.85 11.23
N PRO A 123 -7.67 -9.93 11.69
CA PRO A 123 -6.25 -9.87 12.02
C PRO A 123 -5.38 -9.36 10.86
N GLY A 124 -4.43 -8.47 11.17
CA GLY A 124 -3.61 -7.79 10.17
C GLY A 124 -4.22 -6.50 9.62
N TYR A 125 -5.34 -6.03 10.17
CA TYR A 125 -6.00 -4.78 9.86
C TYR A 125 -6.36 -3.99 11.13
N PHE A 126 -6.48 -2.68 11.01
CA PHE A 126 -6.94 -1.76 12.06
C PHE A 126 -8.10 -0.90 11.55
N CYS A 127 -8.92 -0.41 12.49
CA CYS A 127 -9.98 0.52 12.19
C CYS A 127 -9.45 1.94 12.02
N ASP A 128 -9.67 2.53 10.84
CA ASP A 128 -9.31 3.93 10.55
C ASP A 128 -10.41 4.89 11.02
N ASN A 129 -11.68 4.57 10.69
CA ASN A 129 -12.84 5.40 11.03
C ASN A 129 -13.94 4.59 11.74
N GLN A 130 -14.39 5.06 12.90
CA GLN A 130 -15.48 4.48 13.67
C GLN A 130 -16.82 5.17 13.35
N ASP A 131 -17.88 4.37 13.22
CA ASP A 131 -19.27 4.83 13.18
C ASP A 131 -20.04 4.21 14.36
N GLY A 132 -20.33 5.04 15.36
CA GLY A 132 -20.88 4.57 16.64
C GLY A 132 -19.98 3.53 17.33
N SER A 133 -20.48 2.31 17.47
CA SER A 133 -19.76 1.13 18.02
C SER A 133 -19.09 0.25 16.96
N HIS A 134 -19.24 0.59 15.68
CA HIS A 134 -18.79 -0.24 14.55
C HIS A 134 -17.59 0.40 13.83
N CYS A 135 -16.76 -0.42 13.20
CA CYS A 135 -15.75 0.08 12.30
C CYS A 135 -16.33 0.28 10.89
N SER A 136 -16.15 1.48 10.32
CA SER A 136 -16.62 1.82 8.97
C SER A 136 -15.56 1.58 7.89
N THR A 137 -14.27 1.50 8.24
CA THR A 137 -13.18 1.28 7.28
C THR A 137 -12.02 0.57 7.96
N CYS A 138 -11.68 -0.62 7.47
CA CYS A 138 -10.52 -1.40 7.91
C CYS A 138 -9.34 -1.23 6.96
N LEU A 139 -8.23 -0.69 7.47
CA LEU A 139 -6.97 -0.55 6.74
C LEU A 139 -5.98 -1.63 7.17
N ARG A 140 -5.17 -2.11 6.23
CA ARG A 140 -4.16 -3.13 6.52
C ARG A 140 -3.07 -2.55 7.41
N HIS A 141 -2.59 -3.33 8.37
CA HIS A 141 -1.44 -2.93 9.19
C HIS A 141 -0.22 -2.64 8.32
N THR A 142 0.44 -1.52 8.62
CA THR A 142 1.71 -1.11 8.04
C THR A 142 2.77 -2.17 8.32
N THR A 143 3.47 -2.56 7.26
CA THR A 143 4.68 -3.38 7.33
C THR A 143 5.87 -2.44 7.43
N CYS A 144 6.75 -2.60 8.42
CA CYS A 144 7.87 -1.67 8.58
C CYS A 144 8.84 -1.78 7.39
N PRO A 145 9.32 -0.66 6.82
CA PRO A 145 10.28 -0.68 5.72
C PRO A 145 11.67 -1.14 6.17
N PRO A 146 12.55 -1.57 5.23
CA PRO A 146 13.97 -1.73 5.52
C PRO A 146 14.55 -0.46 6.14
N GLY A 147 15.37 -0.60 7.17
CA GLY A 147 15.78 0.54 8.02
C GLY A 147 15.02 0.64 9.34
N GLN A 148 13.86 0.00 9.46
CA GLN A 148 12.99 0.10 10.63
C GLN A 148 12.60 -1.26 11.19
N ARG A 149 12.33 -1.28 12.50
CA ARG A 149 11.74 -2.40 13.25
C ARG A 149 10.34 -2.05 13.73
N VAL A 150 9.54 -3.06 14.04
CA VAL A 150 8.28 -2.92 14.77
C VAL A 150 8.60 -2.46 16.19
N GLU A 151 8.14 -1.27 16.57
CA GLU A 151 8.18 -0.79 17.95
C GLU A 151 6.94 -1.24 18.73
N LYS A 152 5.75 -1.11 18.10
CA LYS A 152 4.48 -1.58 18.65
C LYS A 152 3.70 -2.30 17.56
N ARG A 153 3.25 -3.51 17.85
CA ARG A 153 2.38 -4.27 16.95
C ARG A 153 1.02 -3.57 16.80
N GLY A 154 0.51 -3.52 15.58
CA GLY A 154 -0.84 -3.04 15.33
C GLY A 154 -1.90 -3.86 16.07
N THR A 155 -3.02 -3.20 16.37
CA THR A 155 -4.21 -3.79 16.98
C THR A 155 -5.43 -3.58 16.08
N HIS A 156 -6.58 -4.11 16.45
CA HIS A 156 -7.85 -3.87 15.74
C HIS A 156 -8.25 -2.38 15.64
N ASN A 157 -7.67 -1.49 16.45
CA ASN A 157 -7.98 -0.05 16.52
C ASN A 157 -6.77 0.88 16.26
N GLN A 158 -5.57 0.33 16.05
CA GLN A 158 -4.35 1.13 15.89
C GLN A 158 -3.40 0.43 14.92
N ASP A 159 -2.74 1.21 14.06
CA ASP A 159 -1.73 0.66 13.15
C ASP A 159 -0.46 0.21 13.88
N THR A 160 0.38 -0.58 13.19
CA THR A 160 1.74 -0.90 13.60
C THR A 160 2.58 0.38 13.66
N VAL A 161 3.30 0.57 14.77
CA VAL A 161 4.27 1.65 14.92
C VAL A 161 5.66 1.12 14.63
N CYS A 162 6.36 1.77 13.70
CA CYS A 162 7.73 1.46 13.31
C CYS A 162 8.73 2.47 13.89
N ALA A 163 9.93 2.01 14.22
CA ALA A 163 11.03 2.85 14.70
C ALA A 163 12.33 2.53 13.96
N ASP A 164 13.17 3.54 13.75
CA ASP A 164 14.45 3.41 13.04
C ASP A 164 15.46 2.52 13.79
N CYS A 165 16.25 1.78 13.02
CA CYS A 165 17.40 1.04 13.55
C CYS A 165 18.53 1.99 13.98
N LEU A 166 19.07 1.77 15.16
CA LEU A 166 20.22 2.51 15.69
C LEU A 166 21.51 2.15 14.92
N THR A 167 22.44 3.10 14.84
CA THR A 167 23.77 2.89 14.24
C THR A 167 24.47 1.65 14.82
N GLY A 168 24.99 0.79 13.95
CA GLY A 168 25.52 -0.52 14.34
C GLY A 168 24.52 -1.67 14.18
N THR A 169 23.27 -1.37 13.81
CA THR A 169 22.21 -2.37 13.55
C THR A 169 21.50 -2.10 12.23
N PHE A 170 20.85 -3.14 11.68
CA PHE A 170 20.04 -3.08 10.47
C PHE A 170 18.76 -3.92 10.58
N SER A 171 17.78 -3.63 9.73
CA SER A 171 16.63 -4.50 9.49
C SER A 171 16.24 -4.47 8.01
N LEU A 172 15.82 -5.63 7.51
CA LEU A 172 15.19 -5.78 6.20
C LEU A 172 13.70 -5.36 6.22
N GLY A 173 13.20 -4.86 7.36
CA GLY A 173 11.82 -4.50 7.58
C GLY A 173 10.93 -5.71 7.85
N GLY A 174 9.67 -5.64 7.44
CA GLY A 174 8.70 -6.70 7.66
C GLY A 174 8.03 -6.60 9.03
N THR A 175 7.99 -7.72 9.74
CA THR A 175 7.41 -7.85 11.09
C THR A 175 8.49 -8.03 12.18
N GLN A 176 9.72 -7.62 11.89
CA GLN A 176 10.88 -7.77 12.77
C GLN A 176 10.82 -6.74 13.91
N GLU A 177 10.84 -7.20 15.17
CA GLU A 177 10.74 -6.32 16.37
C GLU A 177 12.09 -5.75 16.83
N GLU A 178 13.20 -6.37 16.43
CA GLU A 178 14.55 -6.01 16.83
C GLU A 178 15.48 -5.90 15.61
N CYS A 179 16.27 -4.83 15.54
CA CYS A 179 17.28 -4.68 14.49
C CYS A 179 18.48 -5.60 14.79
N LEU A 180 18.97 -6.29 13.77
CA LEU A 180 20.13 -7.18 13.86
C LEU A 180 21.42 -6.34 13.93
N PRO A 181 22.43 -6.73 14.72
CA PRO A 181 23.73 -6.07 14.66
C PRO A 181 24.39 -6.26 13.29
N TRP A 182 25.16 -5.27 12.83
CA TRP A 182 25.97 -5.43 11.63
C TRP A 182 27.01 -6.56 11.81
N THR A 183 27.20 -7.35 10.76
CA THR A 183 28.23 -8.38 10.70
C THR A 183 29.62 -7.78 10.91
N ASN A 184 30.35 -8.34 11.87
CA ASN A 184 31.74 -7.99 12.13
C ASN A 184 32.65 -8.93 11.34
N CYS A 185 33.40 -8.40 10.37
CA CYS A 185 34.26 -9.20 9.52
C CYS A 185 35.41 -9.84 10.34
N SER A 186 35.63 -11.15 10.15
CA SER A 186 36.73 -11.86 10.82
C SER A 186 38.11 -11.34 10.39
N ALA A 187 39.16 -11.63 11.17
CA ALA A 187 40.52 -11.14 10.91
C ALA A 187 41.12 -11.50 9.53
N PHE A 188 40.56 -12.50 8.82
CA PHE A 188 40.97 -12.90 7.47
C PHE A 188 40.08 -12.31 6.36
N GLN A 189 39.05 -11.56 6.74
CA GLN A 189 38.13 -10.85 5.85
C GLN A 189 38.39 -9.35 5.91
N GLN A 190 38.04 -8.67 4.82
CA GLN A 190 38.06 -7.21 4.74
C GLN A 190 36.63 -6.72 4.56
N GLU A 191 36.25 -5.72 5.34
CA GLU A 191 35.02 -4.94 5.11
C GLU A 191 35.10 -4.24 3.74
N VAL A 192 34.11 -4.49 2.89
CA VAL A 192 34.01 -3.91 1.55
C VAL A 192 33.00 -2.76 1.55
N THR A 193 31.83 -2.98 2.14
CA THR A 193 30.83 -1.94 2.38
C THR A 193 30.38 -1.97 3.83
N ARG A 194 30.38 -0.81 4.48
CA ARG A 194 29.83 -0.64 5.82
C ARG A 194 28.32 -0.84 5.81
N GLY A 195 27.79 -1.46 6.86
CA GLY A 195 26.35 -1.57 7.07
C GLY A 195 25.64 -0.22 7.15
N THR A 196 24.33 -0.24 6.87
CA THR A 196 23.38 0.87 7.02
C THR A 196 22.22 0.42 7.91
N SER A 197 21.24 1.27 8.22
CA SER A 197 20.03 0.80 8.90
C SER A 197 19.24 -0.24 8.07
N SER A 198 19.38 -0.23 6.75
CA SER A 198 18.65 -1.13 5.83
C SER A 198 19.46 -2.33 5.30
N THR A 199 20.78 -2.33 5.46
CA THR A 199 21.68 -3.33 4.86
C THR A 199 22.80 -3.74 5.80
N ASP A 200 23.17 -5.01 5.77
CA ASP A 200 24.31 -5.50 6.54
C ASP A 200 25.67 -5.01 5.98
N THR A 201 26.71 -5.11 6.79
CA THR A 201 28.12 -4.99 6.38
C THR A 201 28.50 -6.14 5.45
N THR A 202 29.18 -5.85 4.34
CA THR A 202 29.68 -6.89 3.44
C THR A 202 31.17 -7.17 3.66
N CYS A 203 31.50 -8.45 3.80
CA CYS A 203 32.87 -8.92 4.06
C CYS A 203 33.40 -9.72 2.85
N SER A 204 34.64 -9.44 2.43
CA SER A 204 35.33 -10.20 1.38
C SER A 204 36.55 -10.95 1.94
N SER A 205 36.71 -12.21 1.56
CA SER A 205 37.86 -13.02 1.98
C SER A 205 39.05 -12.80 1.04
N ARG A 206 40.14 -12.23 1.56
CA ARG A 206 41.41 -12.11 0.82
C ARG A 206 41.95 -13.49 0.43
N VAL A 207 41.73 -14.51 1.26
CA VAL A 207 42.16 -15.89 0.99
C VAL A 207 41.45 -16.45 -0.26
N VAL A 208 40.14 -16.22 -0.40
CA VAL A 208 39.39 -16.68 -1.59
C VAL A 208 39.94 -16.01 -2.85
N TYR A 209 40.20 -14.69 -2.81
CA TYR A 209 40.80 -13.96 -3.93
C TYR A 209 42.18 -14.52 -4.33
N TYR A 210 43.07 -14.76 -3.35
CA TYR A 210 44.39 -15.33 -3.63
C TYR A 210 44.33 -16.78 -4.14
N VAL A 211 43.45 -17.63 -3.57
CA VAL A 211 43.28 -19.02 -4.01
C VAL A 211 42.76 -19.06 -5.45
N VAL A 212 41.74 -18.27 -5.80
CA VAL A 212 41.23 -18.17 -7.18
C VAL A 212 42.33 -17.66 -8.11
N SER A 213 43.10 -16.64 -7.70
CA SER A 213 44.22 -16.11 -8.49
C SER A 213 45.28 -17.19 -8.77
N ILE A 214 45.73 -17.93 -7.73
CA ILE A 214 46.73 -18.99 -7.86
C ILE A 214 46.21 -20.14 -8.74
N LEU A 215 44.98 -20.60 -8.53
CA LEU A 215 44.38 -21.66 -9.35
C LEU A 215 44.28 -21.24 -10.82
N SER A 216 43.87 -19.99 -11.10
CA SER A 216 43.82 -19.47 -12.47
C SER A 216 45.20 -19.43 -13.13
N ALA A 217 46.24 -19.00 -12.39
CA ALA A 217 47.61 -18.99 -12.89
C ALA A 217 48.16 -20.41 -13.16
N LEU A 218 47.87 -21.37 -12.29
CA LEU A 218 48.26 -22.78 -12.49
C LEU A 218 47.59 -23.39 -13.73
N VAL A 219 46.32 -23.08 -13.99
CA VAL A 219 45.62 -23.52 -15.21
C VAL A 219 46.25 -22.91 -16.46
N ILE A 220 46.56 -21.61 -16.44
CA ILE A 220 47.21 -20.91 -17.57
C ILE A 220 48.61 -21.49 -17.84
N VAL A 221 49.42 -21.68 -16.80
CA VAL A 221 50.77 -22.28 -16.91
C VAL A 221 50.68 -23.73 -17.40
N GLY A 222 49.75 -24.53 -16.87
CA GLY A 222 49.53 -25.90 -17.32
C GLY A 222 49.13 -25.99 -18.79
N ALA A 223 48.23 -25.11 -19.25
CA ALA A 223 47.85 -25.01 -20.65
C ALA A 223 49.02 -24.57 -21.54
N GLY A 224 49.85 -23.62 -21.08
CA GLY A 224 51.06 -23.18 -21.77
C GLY A 224 52.11 -24.29 -21.91
N ILE A 225 52.37 -25.04 -20.85
CA ILE A 225 53.28 -26.20 -20.87
C ILE A 225 52.74 -27.29 -21.80
N ALA A 226 51.45 -27.63 -21.71
CA ALA A 226 50.83 -28.61 -22.60
C ALA A 226 50.94 -28.16 -24.07
N GLY A 227 50.67 -26.88 -24.36
CA GLY A 227 50.84 -26.29 -25.68
C GLY A 227 52.29 -26.37 -26.18
N PHE A 228 53.28 -26.09 -25.33
CA PHE A 228 54.70 -26.20 -25.67
C PHE A 228 55.15 -27.66 -25.89
N LEU A 229 54.64 -28.62 -25.11
CA LEU A 229 54.91 -30.05 -25.32
C LEU A 229 54.27 -30.58 -26.61
N ILE A 230 53.07 -30.11 -26.96
CA ILE A 230 52.41 -30.41 -28.23
C ILE A 230 53.18 -29.77 -29.40
N TYR A 231 53.62 -28.52 -29.25
CA TYR A 231 54.41 -27.80 -30.24
C TYR A 231 55.76 -28.48 -30.50
N THR A 232 56.52 -28.80 -29.44
CA THR A 232 57.83 -29.47 -29.56
C THR A 232 57.70 -30.88 -30.13
N ARG A 233 56.68 -31.66 -29.75
CA ARG A 233 56.39 -32.96 -30.38
C ARG A 233 56.05 -32.81 -31.86
N ARG A 234 55.22 -31.81 -32.22
CA ARG A 234 54.93 -31.50 -33.63
C ARG A 234 56.19 -31.08 -34.39
N HIS A 235 57.03 -30.22 -33.82
CA HIS A 235 58.28 -29.77 -34.43
C HIS A 235 59.29 -30.92 -34.60
N GLN A 236 59.40 -31.81 -33.61
CA GLN A 236 60.21 -33.03 -33.73
C GLN A 236 59.68 -33.95 -34.83
N HIS A 237 58.36 -34.14 -34.93
CA HIS A 237 57.74 -34.94 -35.99
C HIS A 237 57.88 -34.30 -37.38
N THR A 238 57.77 -32.97 -37.52
CA THR A 238 58.05 -32.30 -38.80
C THR A 238 59.53 -32.30 -39.12
N SER A 239 60.42 -32.25 -38.12
CA SER A 239 61.86 -32.34 -38.31
C SER A 239 62.34 -33.76 -38.66
N SER A 240 61.70 -34.81 -38.13
CA SER A 240 61.99 -36.19 -38.55
C SER A 240 61.51 -36.43 -39.97
N VAL A 241 60.28 -36.00 -40.31
CA VAL A 241 59.77 -36.08 -41.69
C VAL A 241 60.61 -35.26 -42.67
N ALA A 242 61.08 -34.07 -42.30
CA ALA A 242 61.96 -33.26 -43.15
C ALA A 242 63.33 -33.93 -43.39
N LYS A 243 63.93 -34.55 -42.36
CA LYS A 243 65.17 -35.33 -42.50
C LYS A 243 64.99 -36.60 -43.33
N GLU A 244 63.77 -37.13 -43.42
CA GLU A 244 63.43 -38.27 -44.28
C GLU A 244 63.20 -37.84 -45.74
N LEU A 245 63.00 -36.55 -46.03
CA LEU A 245 62.98 -35.98 -47.38
C LEU A 245 64.35 -35.48 -47.89
N GLU A 246 65.30 -35.14 -47.01
CA GLU A 246 66.65 -34.69 -47.42
C GLU A 246 67.43 -35.66 -48.34
N PRO A 247 67.32 -37.01 -48.28
CA PRO A 247 68.08 -37.87 -49.21
C PRO A 247 67.57 -37.85 -50.66
N PHE A 248 66.47 -37.15 -50.98
CA PHE A 248 65.89 -37.16 -52.33
C PHE A 248 66.35 -35.99 -53.23
N GLN A 249 66.90 -34.90 -52.67
CA GLN A 249 67.32 -33.75 -53.49
C GLN A 249 68.67 -33.92 -54.19
N GLU A 250 69.53 -34.83 -53.77
CA GLU A 250 70.85 -35.06 -54.42
C GLU A 250 70.79 -36.03 -55.62
N GLN A 251 69.61 -36.60 -55.93
CA GLN A 251 69.46 -37.62 -56.98
C GLN A 251 68.56 -37.19 -58.16
N GLN A 252 68.02 -35.97 -58.17
CA GLN A 252 67.17 -35.45 -59.26
C GLN A 252 67.79 -34.27 -60.05
N GLU A 253 69.12 -34.08 -59.96
CA GLU A 253 69.85 -33.18 -60.89
C GLU A 253 70.58 -33.95 -62.02
N ASN A 254 70.52 -35.28 -62.05
CA ASN A 254 71.19 -36.07 -63.08
C ASN A 254 70.35 -37.26 -63.55
N THR A 255 70.34 -37.50 -64.88
CA THR A 255 69.46 -38.45 -65.61
C THR A 255 67.97 -38.05 -65.55
N ILE A 256 67.25 -37.81 -66.65
CA ILE A 256 67.31 -38.45 -67.98
C ILE A 256 67.13 -37.41 -69.10
N ARG A 257 68.00 -37.48 -70.12
CA ARG A 257 67.80 -36.86 -71.44
C ARG A 257 67.72 -37.99 -72.47
N PHE A 258 66.62 -38.13 -73.19
CA PHE A 258 66.54 -39.00 -74.38
C PHE A 258 66.18 -38.17 -75.64
N PRO A 259 66.75 -38.48 -76.82
CA PRO A 259 66.54 -37.71 -78.05
C PRO A 259 65.54 -38.39 -79.02
N VAL A 260 65.15 -37.69 -80.10
CA VAL A 260 65.24 -38.13 -81.54
C VAL A 260 64.38 -37.24 -82.48
N THR A 261 65.09 -36.56 -83.41
CA THR A 261 64.74 -36.05 -84.77
C THR A 261 63.55 -35.10 -85.09
N GLU A 262 63.77 -34.36 -86.20
CA GLU A 262 62.91 -33.42 -86.95
C GLU A 262 61.61 -34.09 -87.51
N VAL A 263 60.57 -33.43 -88.08
CA VAL A 263 60.40 -32.24 -88.98
C VAL A 263 58.97 -31.66 -88.75
N GLY A 264 58.56 -30.42 -89.04
CA GLY A 264 59.21 -29.20 -89.59
C GLY A 264 58.32 -28.46 -90.64
N PHE A 265 58.09 -27.14 -90.48
CA PHE A 265 57.13 -26.28 -91.25
C PHE A 265 55.64 -26.69 -91.08
N ALA A 266 54.60 -25.85 -91.22
CA ALA A 266 54.38 -24.45 -91.64
C ALA A 266 53.01 -23.98 -91.03
N GLU A 267 52.49 -22.73 -91.10
CA GLU A 267 52.96 -21.36 -91.37
C GLU A 267 51.74 -20.39 -91.29
N THR A 268 51.90 -19.08 -90.99
CA THR A 268 50.85 -18.00 -90.97
C THR A 268 49.65 -18.17 -90.00
N GLU A 269 48.86 -17.15 -89.61
CA GLU A 269 48.81 -15.70 -89.96
C GLU A 269 48.33 -14.83 -88.77
N GLU A 270 48.30 -13.52 -88.96
CA GLU A 270 47.85 -12.49 -88.01
C GLU A 270 46.35 -12.59 -87.66
N THR A 271 45.94 -12.08 -86.50
CA THR A 271 45.13 -10.84 -86.41
C THR A 271 44.90 -10.40 -84.96
N ALA A 272 44.55 -9.13 -84.77
CA ALA A 272 44.55 -8.43 -83.48
C ALA A 272 43.15 -7.97 -83.03
N SER A 273 43.09 -7.48 -81.79
CA SER A 273 41.96 -6.81 -81.13
C SER A 273 40.79 -7.75 -80.74
N ASN A 274 40.02 -7.45 -79.69
CA ASN A 274 39.84 -6.17 -79.00
C ASN A 274 39.59 -6.37 -77.49
#